data_AF-A0A955QYI1-F1
#
_entry.id   AF-A0A955QYI1-F1
#
_cell.length_a   1.000
_cell.length_b   1.000
_cell.length_c   1.000
_cell.angle_alpha   90.00
_cell.angle_beta   90.00
_cell.angle_gamma   90.00
#
_symmetry.space_group_name_H-M   'P 1'
#
loop_
_entity.id
_entity.type
_entity.pdbx_description
1 polymer ?
#
loop_
_entity_poly.entity_id
_entity_poly.type
_entity_poly.pdbx_seq_one_letter_code
_entity_poly.pdbx_strand_id
1 'polypeptide(L)'
;MSGISASLSKWFSERPQWLQIAATRLLQQSELTERDVSDLATLCQREADGKLPKTTCSFPATAFSQGAAGTLRLCSISDVEGVNALAPKKPLEFGKGNITIVYGNNGSGKSGYVRLLKHVCGARETGTLHRNVYKPGSAVQKACISFEQDGIPKSHTWSGQGICDDLNSVDIFDTSFGKVFVSSEDEVSYEPPVLSFFSSLILACEKVASALDAETNRHQSKKPNIPADKKVTPEGIWYESISAKTTTQDIDKRCAFGSADETEMQTLQQRLAEQAPAEKAKQLRKQKQHIDTLVQDAQKYLEQLSDENYRRIIAAKKKSIVKKTASDTAAEKVFSGSELEGIGSDVWKELWEAARNYSVSAAYKEAEYPNVSDGSRCVLCHQTLTQEAKERLVSFENFVKGEMQKAATDAAKEYETASQTIEAIPTSETLKTRIDAAGIPQDEVASQVTDF
;
A
#
# COMPACT_ATOMS: atom_id res chain seq x y z
N MET A 1 9.67 56.80 38.94
CA MET A 1 9.71 55.41 38.45
C MET A 1 8.41 54.61 38.67
N SER A 2 7.58 54.90 39.69
CA SER A 2 6.34 54.15 39.97
C SER A 2 5.30 54.12 38.83
N GLY A 3 5.11 55.23 38.10
CA GLY A 3 4.16 55.31 36.99
C GLY A 3 4.52 54.48 35.74
N ILE A 4 5.81 54.25 35.50
CA ILE A 4 6.31 53.44 34.37
C ILE A 4 6.05 51.95 34.65
N SER A 5 6.29 51.51 35.89
CA SER A 5 6.10 50.10 36.28
C SER A 5 4.63 49.66 36.25
N ALA A 6 3.71 50.54 36.69
CA ALA A 6 2.27 50.28 36.59
C ALA A 6 1.79 50.19 35.13
N SER A 7 2.31 51.06 34.26
CA SER A 7 2.01 51.02 32.81
C SER A 7 2.54 49.76 32.14
N LEU A 8 3.74 49.30 32.52
CA LEU A 8 4.34 48.05 32.02
C LEU A 8 3.54 46.82 32.45
N SER A 9 3.15 46.76 33.72
CA SER A 9 2.37 45.63 34.25
C SER A 9 1.04 45.49 33.51
N LYS A 10 0.37 46.61 33.21
CA LYS A 10 -0.83 46.62 32.36
C LYS A 10 -0.52 46.14 30.95
N TRP A 11 0.53 46.66 30.32
CA TRP A 11 0.93 46.27 28.97
C TRP A 11 1.20 44.77 28.84
N PHE A 12 1.87 44.14 29.82
CA PHE A 12 2.09 42.69 29.83
C PHE A 12 0.79 41.90 29.93
N SER A 13 -0.17 42.35 30.75
CA SER A 13 -1.44 41.65 30.93
C SER A 13 -2.30 41.58 29.65
N GLU A 14 -2.05 42.48 28.69
CA GLU A 14 -2.75 42.56 27.39
C GLU A 14 -2.07 41.70 26.30
N ARG A 15 -0.92 41.08 26.57
CA ARG A 15 -0.18 40.25 25.62
C ARG A 15 -0.66 38.79 25.60
N PRO A 16 -0.33 38.01 24.57
CA PRO A 16 -0.58 36.55 24.56
C PRO A 16 -0.01 35.88 25.82
N GLN A 17 -0.71 34.88 26.34
CA GLN A 17 -0.35 34.21 27.59
C GLN A 17 1.04 33.57 27.54
N TRP A 18 1.42 32.97 26.41
CA TRP A 18 2.77 32.41 26.27
C TRP A 18 3.85 33.49 26.47
N LEU A 19 3.60 34.73 26.01
CA LEU A 19 4.53 35.85 26.16
C LEU A 19 4.55 36.38 27.60
N GLN A 20 3.41 36.35 28.30
CA GLN A 20 3.33 36.66 29.73
C GLN A 20 4.14 35.65 30.57
N ILE A 21 4.08 34.37 30.20
CA ILE A 21 4.87 33.30 30.82
C ILE A 21 6.36 33.51 30.52
N ALA A 22 6.73 33.83 29.28
CA ALA A 22 8.12 34.12 28.91
C ALA A 22 8.69 35.30 29.71
N ALA A 23 7.91 36.38 29.84
CA ALA A 23 8.27 37.54 30.63
C ALA A 23 8.47 37.20 32.12
N THR A 24 7.59 36.37 32.68
CA THR A 24 7.70 35.93 34.08
C THR A 24 8.94 35.06 34.29
N ARG A 25 9.24 34.14 33.37
CA ARG A 25 10.47 33.32 33.42
C ARG A 25 11.70 34.22 33.38
N LEU A 26 11.78 35.17 32.45
CA LEU A 26 12.91 36.11 32.34
C LEU A 26 13.13 36.98 33.59
N LEU A 27 12.11 37.18 34.44
CA LEU A 27 12.30 37.85 35.74
C LEU A 27 12.87 36.93 36.82
N GLN A 28 12.65 35.61 36.70
CA GLN A 28 13.11 34.61 37.67
C GLN A 28 14.49 34.04 37.32
N GLN A 29 14.85 34.05 36.05
CA GLN A 29 16.14 33.58 35.53
C GLN A 29 16.72 34.58 34.54
N SER A 30 18.03 34.83 34.64
CA SER A 30 18.74 35.81 33.80
C SER A 30 18.81 35.43 32.33
N GLU A 31 18.69 34.13 31.99
CA GLU A 31 18.68 33.65 30.61
C GLU A 31 17.73 32.45 30.47
N LEU A 32 17.06 32.34 29.31
CA LEU A 32 16.22 31.19 28.97
C LEU A 32 17.05 30.08 28.33
N THR A 33 16.88 28.85 28.83
CA THR A 33 17.53 27.66 28.26
C THR A 33 16.84 27.21 26.96
N GLU A 34 17.48 26.32 26.18
CA GLU A 34 16.84 25.72 25.00
C GLU A 34 15.54 24.97 25.35
N ARG A 35 15.50 24.34 26.54
CA ARG A 35 14.29 23.69 27.05
C ARG A 35 13.18 24.70 27.28
N ASP A 36 13.49 25.86 27.86
CA ASP A 36 12.51 26.93 28.05
C ASP A 36 11.94 27.43 26.72
N VAL A 37 12.80 27.62 25.71
CA VAL A 37 12.37 28.04 24.37
C VAL A 37 11.43 27.02 23.75
N SER A 38 11.75 25.72 23.85
CA SER A 38 10.90 24.63 23.34
C SER A 38 9.53 24.58 24.05
N ASP A 39 9.51 24.74 25.37
CA ASP A 39 8.28 24.81 26.15
C ASP A 39 7.44 26.03 25.73
N LEU A 40 8.07 27.20 25.55
CA LEU A 40 7.39 28.43 25.12
C LEU A 40 6.82 28.30 23.70
N ALA A 41 7.53 27.63 22.78
CA ALA A 41 7.02 27.33 21.45
C ALA A 41 5.78 26.42 21.51
N THR A 42 5.80 25.40 22.37
CA THR A 42 4.64 24.52 22.61
C THR A 42 3.45 25.30 23.18
N LEU A 43 3.70 26.22 24.13
CA LEU A 43 2.65 27.08 24.69
C LEU A 43 2.06 28.02 23.64
N CYS A 44 2.89 28.59 22.77
CA CYS A 44 2.46 29.43 21.64
C CYS A 44 1.52 28.65 20.70
N GLN A 45 1.88 27.43 20.31
CA GLN A 45 1.02 26.55 19.49
C GLN A 45 -0.30 26.22 20.19
N ARG A 46 -0.27 25.85 21.47
CA ARG A 46 -1.48 25.54 22.25
C ARG A 46 -2.40 26.73 22.39
N GLU A 47 -1.84 27.94 22.51
CA GLU A 47 -2.63 29.17 22.57
C GLU A 47 -3.30 29.47 21.23
N ALA A 48 -2.58 29.33 20.11
CA ALA A 48 -3.12 29.48 18.76
C ALA A 48 -4.26 28.46 18.48
N ASP A 49 -4.13 27.24 18.99
CA ASP A 49 -5.14 26.19 18.94
C ASP A 49 -6.34 26.40 19.90
N GLY A 50 -6.31 27.43 20.74
CA GLY A 50 -7.34 27.67 21.78
C GLY A 50 -7.33 26.64 22.92
N LYS A 51 -6.25 25.86 23.08
CA LYS A 51 -6.09 24.76 24.06
C LYS A 51 -5.25 25.16 25.29
N LEU A 52 -4.82 26.42 25.37
CA LEU A 52 -4.08 26.93 26.51
C LEU A 52 -5.07 27.41 27.60
N PRO A 53 -5.08 26.80 28.80
CA PRO A 53 -5.91 27.28 29.90
C PRO A 53 -5.53 28.72 30.26
N LYS A 54 -6.52 29.59 30.42
CA LYS A 54 -6.30 30.98 30.87
C LYS A 54 -5.59 30.97 32.21
N THR A 55 -4.29 31.24 32.18
CA THR A 55 -3.46 31.34 33.38
C THR A 55 -3.21 32.81 33.65
N THR A 56 -3.45 33.25 34.88
CA THR A 56 -3.20 34.65 35.25
C THR A 56 -1.71 34.76 35.60
N CYS A 57 -0.91 35.26 34.66
CA CYS A 57 0.49 35.60 34.91
C CYS A 57 0.56 37.09 35.23
N SER A 58 0.81 37.44 36.50
CA SER A 58 0.98 38.84 36.89
C SER A 58 2.45 39.25 36.74
N PHE A 59 2.71 40.27 35.92
CA PHE A 59 4.01 40.94 35.90
C PHE A 59 4.13 41.83 37.16
N PRO A 60 5.14 41.63 38.03
CA PRO A 60 5.23 42.36 39.30
C PRO A 60 5.55 43.85 39.07
N ALA A 61 4.76 44.73 39.70
CA ALA A 61 4.95 46.18 39.64
C ALA A 61 6.26 46.67 40.31
N THR A 62 7.00 45.79 40.97
CA THR A 62 8.32 46.04 41.55
C THR A 62 9.47 45.45 40.72
N ALA A 63 9.21 44.87 39.54
CA ALA A 63 10.21 44.18 38.72
C ALA A 63 11.49 45.00 38.45
N PHE A 64 11.36 46.33 38.40
CA PHE A 64 12.47 47.25 38.09
C PHE A 64 12.67 48.34 39.16
N SER A 65 12.12 48.18 40.37
CA SER A 65 12.34 49.16 41.43
C SER A 65 13.76 49.03 41.98
N GLN A 66 14.58 50.09 41.84
CA GLN A 66 15.79 50.23 42.65
C GLN A 66 15.36 50.34 44.12
N GLY A 67 15.97 49.51 44.99
CA GLY A 67 15.72 49.56 46.43
C GLY A 67 15.92 50.98 46.98
N ALA A 68 15.26 51.31 48.08
CA ALA A 68 15.40 52.61 48.73
C ALA A 68 16.89 52.89 49.02
N ALA A 69 17.33 54.14 48.77
CA ALA A 69 18.68 54.59 49.03
C ALA A 69 18.98 54.53 50.54
N GLY A 70 19.48 53.39 51.01
CA GLY A 70 19.93 53.18 52.39
C GLY A 70 21.43 53.39 52.53
N THR A 71 21.89 53.53 53.77
CA THR A 71 23.31 53.58 54.13
C THR A 71 23.79 52.18 54.51
N LEU A 72 24.89 51.72 53.92
CA LEU A 72 25.49 50.43 54.21
C LEU A 72 26.95 50.60 54.64
N ARG A 73 27.34 49.96 55.74
CA ARG A 73 28.70 49.99 56.28
C ARG A 73 29.18 48.58 56.62
N LEU A 74 30.30 48.14 56.05
CA LEU A 74 30.97 46.91 56.47
C LEU A 74 31.68 47.13 57.81
N CYS A 75 31.45 46.24 58.78
CA CYS A 75 31.98 46.35 60.14
C CYS A 75 33.17 45.40 60.36
N SER A 76 33.02 44.11 60.04
CA SER A 76 34.10 43.13 60.19
C SER A 76 33.93 41.88 59.34
N ILE A 77 35.04 41.14 59.16
CA ILE A 77 35.08 39.78 58.62
C ILE A 77 35.64 38.85 59.70
N SER A 78 34.86 37.86 60.12
CA SER A 78 35.26 36.83 61.10
C SER A 78 35.03 35.42 60.59
N ASP A 79 35.48 34.43 61.36
CA ASP A 79 35.18 33.00 61.18
C ASP A 79 35.48 32.46 59.77
N VAL A 80 36.55 32.99 59.15
CA VAL A 80 36.98 32.61 57.81
C VAL A 80 37.62 31.23 57.85
N GLU A 81 37.02 30.27 57.16
CA GLU A 81 37.57 28.92 56.98
C GLU A 81 37.47 28.47 55.53
N GLY A 82 38.42 27.63 55.10
CA GLY A 82 38.43 27.05 53.76
C GLY A 82 38.75 28.01 52.60
N VAL A 83 38.84 29.32 52.85
CA VAL A 83 39.13 30.36 51.85
C VAL A 83 40.63 30.68 51.82
N ASN A 84 41.32 30.39 50.71
CA ASN A 84 42.78 30.52 50.58
C ASN A 84 43.51 29.90 51.81
N ALA A 85 44.75 30.29 52.08
CA ALA A 85 45.42 29.97 53.35
C ALA A 85 45.04 30.94 54.49
N LEU A 86 43.85 31.56 54.46
CA LEU A 86 43.41 32.49 55.50
C LEU A 86 43.10 31.70 56.79
N ALA A 87 43.74 32.09 57.88
CA ALA A 87 43.51 31.56 59.22
C ALA A 87 43.59 32.69 60.26
N PRO A 88 42.68 33.68 60.19
CA PRO A 88 42.69 34.79 61.12
C PRO A 88 42.45 34.31 62.56
N LYS A 89 43.34 34.69 63.49
CA LYS A 89 43.15 34.44 64.93
C LYS A 89 42.21 35.47 65.58
N LYS A 90 42.02 36.61 64.92
CA LYS A 90 41.13 37.70 65.32
C LYS A 90 40.35 38.19 64.09
N PRO A 91 39.11 38.68 64.26
CA PRO A 91 38.36 39.29 63.17
C PRO A 91 39.13 40.44 62.50
N LEU A 92 38.95 40.61 61.19
CA LEU A 92 39.39 41.79 60.46
C LEU A 92 38.33 42.88 60.65
N GLU A 93 38.61 43.85 61.53
CA GLU A 93 37.70 44.96 61.82
C GLU A 93 38.00 46.16 60.93
N PHE A 94 36.97 46.76 60.34
CA PHE A 94 37.10 47.95 59.49
C PHE A 94 37.03 49.26 60.28
N GLY A 95 36.69 49.21 61.57
CA GLY A 95 36.60 50.39 62.44
C GLY A 95 35.43 51.32 62.09
N LYS A 96 35.43 52.53 62.67
CA LYS A 96 34.38 53.56 62.50
C LYS A 96 34.74 54.69 61.52
N GLY A 97 35.97 54.73 61.02
CA GLY A 97 36.41 55.73 60.03
C GLY A 97 35.85 55.46 58.63
N ASN A 98 35.81 56.48 57.76
CA ASN A 98 35.32 56.33 56.38
C ASN A 98 36.35 55.67 55.44
N ILE A 99 37.60 55.55 55.89
CA ILE A 99 38.69 54.92 55.14
C ILE A 99 39.36 53.93 56.08
N THR A 100 39.50 52.69 55.62
CA THR A 100 40.23 51.63 56.32
C THR A 100 41.38 51.15 55.43
N ILE A 101 42.60 51.23 55.95
CA ILE A 101 43.79 50.78 55.24
C ILE A 101 44.21 49.42 55.78
N VAL A 102 44.13 48.37 54.95
CA VAL A 102 44.61 47.02 55.28
C VAL A 102 45.92 46.77 54.54
N TYR A 103 47.02 46.65 55.28
CA TYR A 103 48.36 46.46 54.72
C TYR A 103 49.06 45.22 55.31
N GLY A 104 50.08 44.74 54.62
CA GLY A 104 50.87 43.57 55.01
C GLY A 104 51.74 43.06 53.87
N ASN A 105 52.68 42.17 54.16
CA ASN A 105 53.61 41.62 53.15
C ASN A 105 52.88 40.91 51.99
N ASN A 106 53.56 40.71 50.87
CA ASN A 106 53.03 39.85 49.80
C ASN A 106 52.80 38.43 50.34
N GLY A 107 51.69 37.81 49.96
CA GLY A 107 51.26 36.52 50.51
C GLY A 107 50.49 36.56 51.83
N SER A 108 50.31 37.73 52.48
CA SER A 108 49.54 37.88 53.73
C SER A 108 48.03 37.68 53.61
N GLY A 109 47.50 37.46 52.41
CA GLY A 109 46.08 37.13 52.21
C GLY A 109 45.15 38.32 51.90
N LYS A 110 45.66 39.55 51.74
CA LYS A 110 44.87 40.75 51.37
C LYS A 110 43.90 40.51 50.20
N SER A 111 44.41 40.01 49.07
CA SER A 111 43.59 39.69 47.90
C SER A 111 42.63 38.52 48.15
N GLY A 112 42.90 37.66 49.12
CA GLY A 112 41.98 36.59 49.55
C GLY A 112 40.72 37.16 50.19
N TYR A 113 40.85 38.17 51.05
CA TYR A 113 39.70 38.88 51.63
C TYR A 113 38.88 39.63 50.57
N VAL A 114 39.54 40.25 49.59
CA VAL A 114 38.84 40.93 48.47
C VAL A 114 38.05 39.93 47.64
N ARG A 115 38.64 38.77 47.29
CA ARG A 115 37.91 37.70 46.57
C ARG A 115 36.73 37.18 47.37
N LEU A 116 36.89 36.98 48.68
CA LEU A 116 35.78 36.59 49.54
C LEU A 116 34.63 37.61 49.47
N LEU A 117 34.94 38.91 49.62
CA LEU A 117 33.94 39.97 49.50
C LEU A 117 33.28 40.00 48.10
N LYS A 118 34.05 39.79 47.03
CA LYS A 118 33.49 39.70 45.67
C LYS A 118 32.42 38.61 45.54
N HIS A 119 32.65 37.46 46.18
CA HIS A 119 31.69 36.35 46.18
C HIS A 119 30.49 36.60 47.09
N VAL A 120 30.69 37.20 48.27
CA VAL A 120 29.59 37.49 49.20
C VAL A 120 28.70 38.63 48.72
N CYS A 121 29.29 39.70 48.17
CA CYS A 121 28.57 40.89 47.72
C CYS A 121 28.03 40.78 46.28
N GLY A 122 28.39 39.73 45.52
CA GLY A 122 27.90 39.57 44.15
C GLY A 122 28.54 40.51 43.13
N ALA A 123 29.85 40.75 43.22
CA ALA A 123 30.55 41.63 42.29
C ALA A 123 30.46 41.11 40.83
N ARG A 124 30.37 42.03 39.85
CA ARG A 124 30.27 41.70 38.41
C ARG A 124 31.36 40.76 37.90
N GLU A 125 32.57 40.88 38.43
CA GLU A 125 33.70 39.97 38.18
C GLU A 125 34.15 39.32 39.49
N THR A 126 33.52 38.21 39.86
CA THR A 126 33.80 37.51 41.12
C THR A 126 35.20 36.90 41.15
N GLY A 127 35.71 36.49 39.97
CA GLY A 127 36.92 35.69 39.85
C GLY A 127 36.77 34.31 40.49
N THR A 128 37.90 33.66 40.74
CA THR A 128 37.94 32.33 41.39
C THR A 128 38.29 32.46 42.87
N LEU A 129 37.38 32.04 43.76
CA LEU A 129 37.68 31.88 45.19
C LEU A 129 38.44 30.58 45.44
N HIS A 130 39.75 30.69 45.62
CA HIS A 130 40.61 29.54 45.85
C HIS A 130 40.35 28.91 47.23
N ARG A 131 40.40 27.58 47.30
CA ARG A 131 40.39 26.83 48.56
C ARG A 131 41.74 26.87 49.24
N ASN A 132 41.78 26.50 50.53
CA ASN A 132 43.02 26.30 51.24
C ASN A 132 43.79 25.08 50.69
N VAL A 133 44.89 25.33 49.98
CA VAL A 133 45.73 24.28 49.38
C VAL A 133 46.45 23.39 50.40
N TYR A 134 46.55 23.82 51.65
CA TYR A 134 47.20 23.08 52.74
C TYR A 134 46.22 22.24 53.57
N LYS A 135 44.91 22.29 53.27
CA LYS A 135 43.88 21.49 53.92
C LYS A 135 43.25 20.51 52.91
N PRO A 136 42.80 19.32 53.34
CA PRO A 136 42.12 18.36 52.46
C PRO A 136 40.89 19.01 51.79
N GLY A 137 40.63 18.64 50.54
CA GLY A 137 39.67 19.30 49.64
C GLY A 137 38.19 19.33 50.06
N SER A 138 37.83 18.79 51.24
CA SER A 138 36.46 18.75 51.78
C SER A 138 36.10 19.88 52.75
N ALA A 139 37.04 20.78 53.09
CA ALA A 139 36.71 21.90 53.97
C ALA A 139 35.74 22.89 53.30
N VAL A 140 34.56 23.09 53.91
CA VAL A 140 33.56 24.08 53.46
C VAL A 140 34.15 25.48 53.57
N GLN A 141 34.07 26.27 52.49
CA GLN A 141 34.41 27.68 52.53
C GLN A 141 33.34 28.43 53.33
N LYS A 142 33.74 29.12 54.39
CA LYS A 142 32.81 29.94 55.18
C LYS A 142 33.45 31.22 55.68
N ALA A 143 32.62 32.21 55.94
CA ALA A 143 33.00 33.46 56.61
C ALA A 143 31.76 34.11 57.23
N CYS A 144 31.96 34.91 58.27
CA CYS A 144 30.91 35.76 58.83
C CYS A 144 31.24 37.22 58.52
N ILE A 145 30.31 37.92 57.88
CA ILE A 145 30.43 39.34 57.56
C ILE A 145 29.46 40.10 58.46
N SER A 146 29.98 41.00 59.28
CA SER A 146 29.15 41.94 60.04
C SER A 146 29.08 43.28 59.33
N PHE A 147 27.91 43.89 59.31
CA PHE A 147 27.64 45.14 58.63
C PHE A 147 26.50 45.90 59.31
N GLU A 148 26.41 47.19 59.05
CA GLU A 148 25.36 48.07 59.54
C GLU A 148 24.57 48.59 58.34
N GLN A 149 23.26 48.39 58.35
CA GLN A 149 22.35 48.86 57.32
C GLN A 149 21.36 49.82 57.96
N ASP A 150 21.35 51.08 57.52
CA ASP A 150 20.51 52.15 58.05
C ASP A 150 20.62 52.29 59.59
N GLY A 151 21.82 52.14 60.13
CA GLY A 151 22.07 52.22 61.57
C GLY A 151 21.87 50.89 62.33
N ILE A 152 21.36 49.84 61.67
CA ILE A 152 21.01 48.57 62.32
C ILE A 152 22.14 47.56 62.10
N PRO A 153 22.78 47.03 63.16
CA PRO A 153 23.80 46.01 63.04
C PRO A 153 23.18 44.67 62.61
N LYS A 154 23.76 44.08 61.57
CA LYS A 154 23.43 42.78 60.99
C LYS A 154 24.68 41.93 60.84
N SER A 155 24.51 40.62 60.77
CA SER A 155 25.56 39.68 60.42
C SER A 155 25.05 38.65 59.44
N HIS A 156 25.92 38.25 58.51
CA HIS A 156 25.64 37.23 57.52
C HIS A 156 26.73 36.16 57.55
N THR A 157 26.34 34.92 57.82
CA THR A 157 27.21 33.75 57.73
C THR A 157 27.12 33.16 56.33
N TRP A 158 28.19 33.35 55.55
CA TRP A 158 28.32 32.82 54.21
C TRP A 158 28.92 31.42 54.25
N SER A 159 28.32 30.46 53.53
CA SER A 159 28.70 29.05 53.54
C SER A 159 29.12 28.54 52.15
N GLY A 160 29.88 29.35 51.40
CA GLY A 160 30.54 28.89 50.17
C GLY A 160 29.72 29.07 48.88
N GLN A 161 28.44 29.41 48.99
CA GLN A 161 27.51 29.58 47.87
C GLN A 161 26.52 30.72 48.13
N GLY A 162 26.03 31.33 47.06
CA GLY A 162 25.08 32.43 47.12
C GLY A 162 25.73 33.79 47.40
N ILE A 163 24.93 34.83 47.21
CA ILE A 163 25.25 36.22 47.53
C ILE A 163 24.42 36.65 48.75
N CYS A 164 24.87 37.70 49.43
CA CYS A 164 24.08 38.39 50.45
C CYS A 164 23.40 39.59 49.80
N ASP A 165 22.07 39.54 49.62
CA ASP A 165 21.30 40.60 48.96
C ASP A 165 21.46 41.96 49.67
N ASP A 166 21.58 41.95 51.00
CA ASP A 166 21.82 43.15 51.82
C ASP A 166 23.18 43.81 51.53
N LEU A 167 24.13 43.08 50.91
CA LEU A 167 25.48 43.56 50.57
C LEU A 167 25.69 43.82 49.08
N ASN A 168 24.65 43.69 48.24
CA ASN A 168 24.76 43.88 46.79
C ASN A 168 25.13 45.33 46.41
N SER A 169 24.84 46.31 47.28
CA SER A 169 25.24 47.71 47.06
C SER A 169 26.71 48.00 47.40
N VAL A 170 27.51 46.99 47.78
CA VAL A 170 28.94 47.17 48.05
C VAL A 170 29.73 47.14 46.74
N ASP A 171 30.23 48.31 46.33
CA ASP A 171 31.14 48.42 45.19
C ASP A 171 32.55 47.94 45.56
N ILE A 172 33.10 47.02 44.77
CA ILE A 172 34.45 46.48 44.94
C ILE A 172 35.31 46.83 43.73
N PHE A 173 36.23 47.77 43.93
CA PHE A 173 37.19 48.18 42.91
C PHE A 173 38.55 47.51 43.13
N ASP A 174 39.00 46.69 42.18
CA ASP A 174 40.34 46.07 42.21
C ASP A 174 41.03 46.11 40.84
N THR A 175 42.27 45.61 40.77
CA THR A 175 43.07 45.65 39.53
C THR A 175 42.45 44.87 38.38
N SER A 176 41.69 43.79 38.65
CA SER A 176 40.93 43.09 37.61
C SER A 176 39.78 43.94 37.07
N PHE A 177 38.99 44.54 37.95
CA PHE A 177 37.90 45.42 37.55
C PHE A 177 38.38 46.63 36.74
N GLY A 178 39.51 47.24 37.13
CA GLY A 178 40.11 48.34 36.38
C GLY A 178 40.58 47.97 34.97
N LYS A 179 40.95 46.69 34.72
CA LYS A 179 41.30 46.23 33.37
C LYS A 179 40.07 46.16 32.46
N VAL A 180 38.89 45.79 32.98
CA VAL A 180 37.64 45.77 32.20
C VAL A 180 37.38 47.14 31.54
N PHE A 181 37.61 48.25 32.24
CA PHE A 181 37.44 49.60 31.65
C PHE A 181 38.50 49.98 30.58
N VAL A 182 39.62 49.26 30.50
CA VAL A 182 40.76 49.61 29.63
C VAL A 182 40.92 48.63 28.47
N SER A 183 40.54 47.36 28.64
CA SER A 183 40.83 46.29 27.67
C SER A 183 39.63 45.78 26.87
N SER A 184 38.39 46.06 27.25
CA SER A 184 37.22 45.77 26.42
C SER A 184 36.74 47.04 25.72
N GLU A 185 36.60 47.01 24.39
CA GLU A 185 35.87 48.02 23.59
C GLU A 185 34.35 47.96 23.86
N ASP A 186 33.94 47.67 25.09
CA ASP A 186 32.56 47.84 25.51
C ASP A 186 32.40 49.33 25.81
N GLU A 187 31.81 50.07 24.86
CA GLU A 187 31.21 51.37 25.19
C GLU A 187 30.44 51.20 26.50
N VAL A 188 30.74 52.04 27.50
CA VAL A 188 30.03 52.06 28.78
C VAL A 188 28.63 52.62 28.52
N SER A 189 27.80 51.81 27.88
CA SER A 189 26.40 52.05 27.64
C SER A 189 25.67 51.48 28.85
N TYR A 190 25.32 52.36 29.78
CA TYR A 190 24.36 52.00 30.83
C TYR A 190 23.03 51.70 30.15
N GLU A 191 22.70 50.41 30.00
CA GLU A 191 21.36 49.97 29.61
C GLU A 191 20.49 49.88 30.88
N PRO A 192 19.44 50.70 31.00
CA PRO A 192 18.48 50.57 32.09
C PRO A 192 17.93 49.13 32.16
N PRO A 193 17.75 48.53 33.36
CA PRO A 193 17.28 47.15 33.50
C PRO A 193 15.99 46.84 32.75
N VAL A 194 15.11 47.84 32.62
CA VAL A 194 13.86 47.73 31.84
C VAL A 194 14.12 47.54 30.34
N LEU A 195 15.10 48.23 29.76
CA LEU A 195 15.44 48.07 28.34
C LEU A 195 16.14 46.74 28.10
N SER A 196 17.05 46.35 29.00
CA SER A 196 17.72 45.05 28.93
C SER A 196 16.73 43.88 28.99
N PHE A 197 15.71 43.98 29.85
CA PHE A 197 14.62 43.02 29.90
C PHE A 197 13.86 42.91 28.57
N PHE A 198 13.55 44.04 27.91
CA PHE A 198 12.91 44.01 26.59
C PHE A 198 13.81 43.40 25.53
N SER A 199 15.11 43.70 25.54
CA SER A 199 16.11 43.08 24.67
C SER A 199 16.11 41.56 24.84
N SER A 200 16.13 41.06 26.08
CA SER A 200 16.02 39.61 26.37
C SER A 200 14.68 39.01 25.93
N LEU A 201 13.58 39.73 26.09
CA LEU A 201 12.26 39.27 25.66
C LEU A 201 12.14 39.19 24.14
N ILE A 202 12.73 40.14 23.40
CA ILE A 202 12.79 40.11 21.93
C ILE A 202 13.58 38.87 21.48
N LEU A 203 14.76 38.63 22.06
CA LEU A 203 15.55 37.44 21.76
C LEU A 203 14.78 36.13 22.06
N ALA A 204 14.00 36.11 23.15
CA ALA A 204 13.13 34.97 23.44
C ALA A 204 12.07 34.75 22.35
N CYS A 205 11.46 35.82 21.84
CA CYS A 205 10.48 35.74 20.75
C CYS A 205 11.13 35.24 19.45
N GLU A 206 12.32 35.73 19.10
CA GLU A 206 13.07 35.30 17.92
C GLU A 206 13.47 33.81 18.01
N LYS A 207 13.95 33.37 19.19
CA LYS A 207 14.26 31.96 19.44
C LYS A 207 13.02 31.06 19.31
N VAL A 208 11.87 31.49 19.85
CA VAL A 208 10.60 30.76 19.70
C VAL A 208 10.16 30.71 18.23
N ALA A 209 10.24 31.83 17.51
CA ALA A 209 9.92 31.88 16.08
C ALA A 209 10.79 30.92 15.28
N SER A 210 12.11 30.93 15.51
CA SER A 210 13.05 30.02 14.86
C SER A 210 12.75 28.55 15.16
N ALA A 211 12.37 28.21 16.40
CA ALA A 211 11.96 26.85 16.77
C ALA A 211 10.69 26.40 16.02
N LEU A 212 9.71 27.30 15.86
CA LEU A 212 8.48 27.01 15.12
C LEU A 212 8.72 26.89 13.60
N ASP A 213 9.60 27.73 13.05
CA ASP A 213 10.02 27.64 11.65
C ASP A 213 10.77 26.34 11.37
N ALA A 214 11.66 25.93 12.28
CA ALA A 214 12.37 24.65 12.18
C ALA A 214 11.39 23.46 12.18
N GLU A 215 10.38 23.46 13.05
CA GLU A 215 9.37 22.41 13.08
C GLU A 215 8.51 22.40 11.82
N THR A 216 8.13 23.58 11.32
CA THR A 216 7.40 23.72 10.05
C THR A 216 8.20 23.16 8.88
N ASN A 217 9.49 23.46 8.81
CA ASN A 217 10.39 22.98 7.76
C ASN A 217 10.71 21.48 7.89
N ARG A 218 10.59 20.90 9.10
CA ARG A 218 10.74 19.46 9.33
C ARG A 218 9.62 18.64 8.69
N HIS A 219 8.42 19.22 8.58
CA HIS A 219 7.31 18.58 7.91
C HIS A 219 7.47 18.67 6.38
N GLN A 220 7.61 17.52 5.72
CA GLN A 220 7.58 17.45 4.26
C GLN A 220 6.19 17.84 3.76
N SER A 221 6.09 19.08 3.27
CA SER A 221 4.85 19.67 2.73
C SER A 221 4.53 19.22 1.31
N LYS A 222 5.43 18.43 0.68
CA LYS A 222 5.26 17.92 -0.67
C LYS A 222 5.20 16.40 -0.68
N LYS A 223 4.17 15.91 -1.34
CA LYS A 223 3.99 14.50 -1.66
C LYS A 223 5.06 14.04 -2.66
N PRO A 224 5.64 12.83 -2.50
CA PRO A 224 6.54 12.27 -3.51
C PRO A 224 5.88 12.21 -4.89
N ASN A 225 6.65 12.46 -5.95
CA ASN A 225 6.14 12.30 -7.31
C ASN A 225 6.14 10.83 -7.70
N ILE A 226 5.01 10.34 -8.23
CA ILE A 226 4.92 9.02 -8.85
C ILE A 226 5.20 9.12 -10.37
N PRO A 227 5.77 8.07 -10.98
CA PRO A 227 6.02 8.03 -12.43
C PRO A 227 4.74 8.26 -13.25
N ALA A 228 4.87 8.91 -14.42
CA ALA A 228 3.73 9.32 -15.24
C ALA A 228 2.85 8.14 -15.70
N ASP A 229 3.46 6.99 -16.00
CA ASP A 229 2.76 5.75 -16.38
C ASP A 229 1.96 5.14 -15.22
N LYS A 230 2.28 5.49 -13.97
CA LYS A 230 1.55 5.04 -12.78
C LYS A 230 0.41 5.97 -12.40
N LYS A 231 0.43 7.24 -12.84
CA LYS A 231 -0.64 8.22 -12.55
C LYS A 231 -1.99 7.84 -13.13
N VAL A 232 -2.01 7.03 -14.19
CA VAL A 232 -3.24 6.59 -14.86
C VAL A 232 -3.87 5.37 -14.20
N THR A 233 -3.18 4.70 -13.26
CA THR A 233 -3.77 3.55 -12.56
C THR A 233 -4.76 4.00 -11.49
N PRO A 234 -5.73 3.17 -11.08
CA PRO A 234 -6.66 3.49 -10.00
C PRO A 234 -5.95 3.94 -8.71
N GLU A 235 -4.83 3.32 -8.38
CA GLU A 235 -3.99 3.63 -7.22
C GLU A 235 -3.28 4.98 -7.39
N GLY A 236 -2.76 5.26 -8.60
CA GLY A 236 -2.13 6.54 -8.92
C GLY A 236 -3.10 7.72 -8.89
N ILE A 237 -4.32 7.54 -9.39
CA ILE A 237 -5.39 8.55 -9.33
C ILE A 237 -5.78 8.82 -7.87
N TRP A 238 -5.95 7.76 -7.06
CA TRP A 238 -6.23 7.92 -5.63
C TRP A 238 -5.06 8.62 -4.91
N TYR A 239 -3.82 8.25 -5.22
CA TYR A 239 -2.62 8.89 -4.67
C TYR A 239 -2.64 10.40 -4.97
N GLU A 240 -2.87 10.83 -6.21
CA GLU A 240 -2.94 12.27 -6.54
C GLU A 240 -4.10 13.00 -5.83
N SER A 241 -5.15 12.29 -5.41
CA SER A 241 -6.29 12.88 -4.70
C SER A 241 -6.07 13.07 -3.18
N ILE A 242 -4.99 12.53 -2.61
CA ILE A 242 -4.74 12.62 -1.16
C ILE A 242 -4.56 14.08 -0.76
N SER A 243 -5.31 14.51 0.26
CA SER A 243 -5.31 15.87 0.77
C SER A 243 -5.44 15.88 2.30
N ALA A 244 -5.45 17.07 2.92
CA ALA A 244 -5.67 17.22 4.36
C ALA A 244 -7.03 16.68 4.85
N LYS A 245 -7.96 16.35 3.94
CA LYS A 245 -9.27 15.75 4.27
C LYS A 245 -9.27 14.23 4.20
N THR A 246 -8.21 13.61 3.70
CA THR A 246 -8.11 12.15 3.60
C THR A 246 -8.01 11.56 5.01
N THR A 247 -8.91 10.63 5.31
CA THR A 247 -8.97 9.99 6.63
C THR A 247 -7.95 8.86 6.75
N THR A 248 -7.51 8.56 7.96
CA THR A 248 -6.64 7.42 8.25
C THR A 248 -7.25 6.11 7.79
N GLN A 249 -8.58 5.95 7.94
CA GLN A 249 -9.30 4.75 7.51
C GLN A 249 -9.25 4.55 5.98
N ASP A 250 -9.32 5.62 5.19
CA ASP A 250 -9.19 5.52 3.72
C ASP A 250 -7.77 5.10 3.31
N ILE A 251 -6.75 5.63 3.99
CA ILE A 251 -5.35 5.24 3.80
C ILE A 251 -5.16 3.77 4.14
N ASP A 252 -5.60 3.32 5.32
CA ASP A 252 -5.45 1.94 5.77
C ASP A 252 -6.11 0.95 4.80
N LYS A 253 -7.30 1.30 4.29
CA LYS A 253 -8.01 0.47 3.31
C LYS A 253 -7.26 0.35 1.99
N ARG A 254 -6.68 1.45 1.50
CA ARG A 254 -6.03 1.53 0.18
C ARG A 254 -4.58 1.07 0.18
N CYS A 255 -3.93 1.09 1.34
CA CYS A 255 -2.57 0.60 1.55
C CYS A 255 -2.53 -0.81 2.16
N ALA A 256 -3.68 -1.46 2.36
CA ALA A 256 -3.74 -2.86 2.76
C ALA A 256 -3.15 -3.75 1.66
N PHE A 257 -2.17 -4.56 2.01
CA PHE A 257 -1.56 -5.55 1.13
C PHE A 257 -1.61 -6.90 1.83
N GLY A 258 -2.34 -7.84 1.25
CA GLY A 258 -2.59 -9.16 1.80
C GLY A 258 -1.99 -10.30 0.97
N SER A 259 -2.31 -11.53 1.37
CA SER A 259 -1.84 -12.73 0.67
C SER A 259 -2.40 -12.87 -0.76
N ALA A 260 -3.60 -12.34 -1.00
CA ALA A 260 -4.20 -12.31 -2.34
C ALA A 260 -3.41 -11.41 -3.29
N ASP A 261 -3.05 -10.20 -2.83
CA ASP A 261 -2.24 -9.24 -3.60
C ASP A 261 -0.85 -9.80 -3.89
N GLU A 262 -0.22 -10.46 -2.91
CA GLU A 262 1.07 -11.15 -3.08
C GLU A 262 0.99 -12.25 -4.14
N THR A 263 -0.08 -13.07 -4.11
CA THR A 263 -0.30 -14.15 -5.08
C THR A 263 -0.52 -13.58 -6.49
N GLU A 264 -1.30 -12.50 -6.61
CA GLU A 264 -1.52 -11.81 -7.88
C GLU A 264 -0.23 -11.20 -8.42
N MET A 265 0.55 -10.52 -7.57
CA MET A 265 1.85 -9.94 -7.93
C MET A 265 2.80 -11.02 -8.46
N GLN A 266 2.94 -12.14 -7.75
CA GLN A 266 3.79 -13.25 -8.17
C GLN A 266 3.32 -13.84 -9.51
N THR A 267 2.00 -13.99 -9.69
CA THR A 267 1.42 -14.46 -10.96
C THR A 267 1.74 -13.50 -12.12
N LEU A 268 1.61 -12.19 -11.90
CA LEU A 268 1.93 -11.17 -12.90
C LEU A 268 3.43 -11.15 -13.22
N GLN A 269 4.29 -11.30 -12.22
CA GLN A 269 5.74 -11.39 -12.42
C GLN A 269 6.11 -12.62 -13.25
N GLN A 270 5.53 -13.79 -12.96
CA GLN A 270 5.73 -14.99 -13.76
C GLN A 270 5.26 -14.80 -15.21
N ARG A 271 4.12 -14.14 -15.42
CA ARG A 271 3.61 -13.82 -16.76
C ARG A 271 4.52 -12.85 -17.52
N LEU A 272 5.08 -11.87 -16.83
CA LEU A 272 6.02 -10.90 -17.42
C LEU A 272 7.40 -11.52 -17.70
N ALA A 273 7.80 -12.54 -16.95
CA ALA A 273 9.06 -13.27 -17.16
C ALA A 273 9.03 -14.22 -18.38
N GLU A 274 7.85 -14.46 -18.96
CA GLU A 274 7.68 -15.29 -20.15
C GLU A 274 8.46 -14.72 -21.34
N GLN A 275 9.45 -15.46 -21.83
CA GLN A 275 10.37 -14.99 -22.88
C GLN A 275 9.70 -14.86 -24.26
N ALA A 276 8.71 -15.71 -24.55
CA ALA A 276 8.03 -15.76 -25.84
C ALA A 276 6.50 -15.88 -25.68
N PRO A 277 5.82 -14.84 -25.18
CA PRO A 277 4.39 -14.91 -24.85
C PRO A 277 3.50 -15.21 -26.07
N ALA A 278 3.89 -14.75 -27.27
CA ALA A 278 3.18 -15.03 -28.51
C ALA A 278 3.23 -16.52 -28.89
N GLU A 279 4.41 -17.15 -28.79
CA GLU A 279 4.58 -18.58 -29.09
C GLU A 279 3.90 -19.45 -28.04
N LYS A 280 4.02 -19.12 -26.75
CA LYS A 280 3.29 -19.83 -25.69
C LYS A 280 1.77 -19.74 -25.87
N ALA A 281 1.24 -18.57 -26.24
CA ALA A 281 -0.17 -18.42 -26.56
C ALA A 281 -0.59 -19.27 -27.78
N LYS A 282 0.26 -19.36 -28.81
CA LYS A 282 0.02 -20.21 -29.98
C LYS A 282 0.02 -21.70 -29.61
N GLN A 283 0.95 -22.13 -28.75
CA GLN A 283 1.00 -23.49 -28.22
C GLN A 283 -0.26 -23.83 -27.42
N LEU A 284 -0.65 -22.98 -26.47
CA LEU A 284 -1.86 -23.19 -25.66
C LEU A 284 -3.14 -23.21 -26.50
N ARG A 285 -3.25 -22.38 -27.54
CA ARG A 285 -4.38 -22.42 -28.47
C ARG A 285 -4.44 -23.72 -29.28
N LYS A 286 -3.29 -24.23 -29.75
CA LYS A 286 -3.22 -25.54 -30.42
C LYS A 286 -3.61 -26.66 -29.46
N GLN A 287 -3.11 -26.62 -28.23
CA GLN A 287 -3.46 -27.59 -27.20
C GLN A 287 -4.96 -27.62 -26.93
N LYS A 288 -5.59 -26.44 -26.76
CA LYS A 288 -7.04 -26.32 -26.64
C LYS A 288 -7.75 -26.95 -27.84
N GLN A 289 -7.30 -26.65 -29.06
CA GLN A 289 -7.91 -27.20 -30.27
C GLN A 289 -7.86 -28.75 -30.29
N HIS A 290 -6.73 -29.35 -29.89
CA HIS A 290 -6.61 -30.81 -29.78
C HIS A 290 -7.56 -31.39 -28.73
N ILE A 291 -7.68 -30.74 -27.57
CA ILE A 291 -8.63 -31.15 -26.51
C ILE A 291 -10.08 -31.01 -27.01
N ASP A 292 -10.44 -29.90 -27.65
CA ASP A 292 -11.78 -29.68 -28.20
C ASP A 292 -12.15 -30.79 -29.21
N THR A 293 -11.22 -31.19 -30.08
CA THR A 293 -11.43 -32.30 -31.02
C THR A 293 -11.66 -33.62 -30.30
N LEU A 294 -10.86 -33.93 -29.27
CA LEU A 294 -11.07 -35.15 -28.47
C LEU A 294 -12.45 -35.18 -27.81
N VAL A 295 -12.90 -34.06 -27.26
CA VAL A 295 -14.24 -33.93 -26.65
C VAL A 295 -15.34 -34.10 -27.69
N GLN A 296 -15.21 -33.46 -28.85
CA GLN A 296 -16.18 -33.58 -29.95
C GLN A 296 -16.27 -35.02 -30.48
N ASP A 297 -15.12 -35.68 -30.66
CA ASP A 297 -15.06 -37.07 -31.09
C ASP A 297 -15.72 -37.99 -30.05
N ALA A 298 -15.42 -37.80 -28.76
CA ALA A 298 -16.02 -38.59 -27.69
C ALA A 298 -17.55 -38.43 -27.63
N GLN A 299 -18.05 -37.19 -27.73
CA GLN A 299 -19.49 -36.90 -27.79
C GLN A 299 -20.14 -37.55 -29.01
N LYS A 300 -19.50 -37.44 -30.18
CA LYS A 300 -19.96 -38.06 -31.42
C LYS A 300 -20.07 -39.58 -31.28
N TYR A 301 -19.04 -40.26 -30.77
CA TYR A 301 -19.10 -41.71 -30.58
C TYR A 301 -20.12 -42.12 -29.52
N LEU A 302 -20.28 -41.35 -28.44
CA LEU A 302 -21.31 -41.59 -27.43
C LEU A 302 -22.72 -41.58 -28.04
N GLU A 303 -23.00 -40.64 -28.95
CA GLU A 303 -24.27 -40.56 -29.66
C GLU A 303 -24.45 -41.72 -30.66
N GLN A 304 -23.41 -42.02 -31.45
CA GLN A 304 -23.45 -43.09 -32.45
C GLN A 304 -23.60 -44.48 -31.83
N LEU A 305 -22.95 -44.72 -30.68
CA LEU A 305 -22.95 -46.00 -29.97
C LEU A 305 -24.05 -46.07 -28.90
N SER A 306 -24.96 -45.10 -28.86
CA SER A 306 -26.07 -45.10 -27.92
C SER A 306 -27.02 -46.27 -28.15
N ASP A 307 -27.61 -46.76 -27.06
CA ASP A 307 -28.67 -47.78 -27.10
C ASP A 307 -29.81 -47.41 -28.06
N GLU A 308 -30.14 -46.12 -28.13
CA GLU A 308 -31.20 -45.62 -28.99
C GLU A 308 -30.84 -45.75 -30.47
N ASN A 309 -29.63 -45.38 -30.85
CA ASN A 309 -29.17 -45.56 -32.22
C ASN A 309 -29.07 -47.04 -32.59
N TYR A 310 -28.58 -47.88 -31.66
CA TYR A 310 -28.54 -49.32 -31.87
C TYR A 310 -29.93 -49.93 -32.06
N ARG A 311 -30.92 -49.55 -31.23
CA ARG A 311 -32.33 -49.96 -31.39
C ARG A 311 -32.89 -49.51 -32.73
N ARG A 312 -32.59 -48.29 -33.17
CA ARG A 312 -33.01 -47.77 -34.49
C ARG A 312 -32.44 -48.62 -35.62
N ILE A 313 -31.16 -48.97 -35.59
CA ILE A 313 -30.52 -49.82 -36.61
C ILE A 313 -31.15 -51.21 -36.63
N ILE A 314 -31.34 -51.84 -35.46
CA ILE A 314 -32.00 -53.15 -35.37
C ILE A 314 -33.43 -53.08 -35.91
N ALA A 315 -34.19 -52.05 -35.55
CA ALA A 315 -35.56 -51.86 -36.01
C ALA A 315 -35.61 -51.69 -37.54
N ALA A 316 -34.71 -50.88 -38.11
CA ALA A 316 -34.58 -50.70 -39.56
C ALA A 316 -34.20 -52.02 -40.26
N LYS A 317 -33.27 -52.80 -39.69
CA LYS A 317 -32.89 -54.12 -40.21
C LYS A 317 -34.08 -55.08 -40.21
N LYS A 318 -34.81 -55.16 -39.10
CA LYS A 318 -36.00 -56.01 -38.96
C LYS A 318 -37.07 -55.60 -39.95
N LYS A 319 -37.31 -54.29 -40.10
CA LYS A 319 -38.26 -53.73 -41.08
C LYS A 319 -37.85 -54.09 -42.51
N SER A 320 -36.57 -53.95 -42.85
CA SER A 320 -36.01 -54.33 -44.16
C SER A 320 -36.23 -55.81 -44.46
N ILE A 321 -35.90 -56.71 -43.51
CA ILE A 321 -36.14 -58.16 -43.66
C ILE A 321 -37.61 -58.46 -43.87
N VAL A 322 -38.49 -57.94 -43.01
CA VAL A 322 -39.94 -58.21 -43.09
C VAL A 322 -40.53 -57.72 -44.41
N LYS A 323 -40.16 -56.51 -44.86
CA LYS A 323 -40.65 -55.95 -46.12
C LYS A 323 -40.08 -56.69 -47.33
N LYS A 324 -38.82 -57.11 -47.28
CA LYS A 324 -38.21 -57.95 -48.31
C LYS A 324 -38.92 -59.30 -48.42
N THR A 325 -39.09 -60.03 -47.32
CA THR A 325 -39.81 -61.31 -47.30
C THR A 325 -41.25 -61.17 -47.80
N ALA A 326 -41.98 -60.12 -47.39
CA ALA A 326 -43.33 -59.88 -47.88
C ALA A 326 -43.36 -59.60 -49.39
N SER A 327 -42.38 -58.86 -49.91
CA SER A 327 -42.23 -58.60 -51.35
C SER A 327 -41.88 -59.87 -52.12
N ASP A 328 -41.00 -60.71 -51.58
CA ASP A 328 -40.59 -61.98 -52.19
C ASP A 328 -41.76 -62.98 -52.23
N THR A 329 -42.54 -63.11 -51.14
CA THR A 329 -43.78 -63.92 -51.12
C THR A 329 -44.84 -63.40 -52.09
N ALA A 330 -44.95 -62.07 -52.25
CA ALA A 330 -45.84 -61.49 -53.25
C ALA A 330 -45.36 -61.82 -54.68
N ALA A 331 -44.05 -61.79 -54.91
CA ALA A 331 -43.44 -62.19 -56.17
C ALA A 331 -43.77 -63.65 -56.50
N GLU A 332 -43.57 -64.57 -55.55
CA GLU A 332 -43.87 -65.99 -55.70
C GLU A 332 -45.33 -66.23 -56.08
N LYS A 333 -46.27 -65.50 -55.48
CA LYS A 333 -47.70 -65.60 -55.82
C LYS A 333 -48.04 -65.04 -57.19
N VAL A 334 -47.45 -63.90 -57.57
CA VAL A 334 -47.71 -63.27 -58.87
C VAL A 334 -47.08 -64.10 -60.01
N PHE A 335 -45.98 -64.79 -59.75
CA PHE A 335 -45.20 -65.53 -60.75
C PHE A 335 -45.29 -67.04 -60.64
N SER A 336 -46.23 -67.60 -59.86
CA SER A 336 -46.38 -69.05 -59.67
C SER A 336 -46.70 -69.84 -60.96
N GLY A 337 -47.14 -69.15 -62.02
CA GLY A 337 -47.37 -69.72 -63.35
C GLY A 337 -46.24 -69.49 -64.35
N SER A 338 -45.07 -69.01 -63.89
CA SER A 338 -43.89 -68.80 -64.74
C SER A 338 -43.19 -70.12 -65.07
N GLU A 339 -42.69 -70.23 -66.30
CA GLU A 339 -41.87 -71.36 -66.76
C GLU A 339 -40.41 -71.29 -66.27
N LEU A 340 -39.97 -70.13 -65.80
CA LEU A 340 -38.61 -69.89 -65.30
C LEU A 340 -38.62 -69.64 -63.79
N GLU A 341 -37.71 -70.32 -63.08
CA GLU A 341 -37.43 -70.07 -61.67
C GLU A 341 -36.68 -68.75 -61.48
N GLY A 342 -36.91 -68.08 -60.35
CA GLY A 342 -36.19 -66.86 -59.98
C GLY A 342 -36.74 -65.55 -60.55
N ILE A 343 -37.89 -65.57 -61.26
CA ILE A 343 -38.62 -64.34 -61.61
C ILE A 343 -39.07 -63.63 -60.33
N GLY A 344 -38.75 -62.34 -60.21
CA GLY A 344 -39.00 -61.54 -59.00
C GLY A 344 -37.85 -61.54 -57.98
N SER A 345 -36.76 -62.27 -58.23
CA SER A 345 -35.52 -62.17 -57.45
C SER A 345 -34.79 -60.83 -57.68
N ASP A 346 -33.82 -60.50 -56.82
CA ASP A 346 -33.01 -59.28 -56.97
C ASP A 346 -32.24 -59.28 -58.31
N VAL A 347 -31.67 -60.41 -58.71
CA VAL A 347 -30.95 -60.55 -60.00
C VAL A 347 -31.88 -60.33 -61.20
N TRP A 348 -33.10 -60.86 -61.13
CA TRP A 348 -34.09 -60.64 -62.18
C TRP A 348 -34.56 -59.18 -62.23
N LYS A 349 -34.70 -58.51 -61.08
CA LYS A 349 -35.06 -57.09 -61.00
C LYS A 349 -33.98 -56.20 -61.62
N GLU A 350 -32.71 -56.48 -61.36
CA GLU A 350 -31.59 -55.76 -61.99
C GLU A 350 -31.64 -55.89 -63.52
N LEU A 351 -31.90 -57.10 -64.02
CA LEU A 351 -32.11 -57.32 -65.45
C LEU A 351 -33.32 -56.53 -65.97
N TRP A 352 -34.43 -56.52 -65.23
CA TRP A 352 -35.66 -55.81 -65.60
C TRP A 352 -35.45 -54.29 -65.65
N GLU A 353 -34.75 -53.72 -64.68
CA GLU A 353 -34.41 -52.29 -64.64
C GLU A 353 -33.41 -51.91 -65.73
N ALA A 354 -32.43 -52.77 -66.04
CA ALA A 354 -31.53 -52.56 -67.16
C ALA A 354 -32.27 -52.58 -68.50
N ALA A 355 -33.22 -53.52 -68.66
CA ALA A 355 -34.11 -53.59 -69.82
C ALA A 355 -35.01 -52.34 -69.93
N ARG A 356 -35.58 -51.89 -68.80
CA ARG A 356 -36.34 -50.64 -68.71
C ARG A 356 -35.50 -49.45 -69.15
N ASN A 357 -34.30 -49.32 -68.60
CA ASN A 357 -33.41 -48.21 -68.91
C ASN A 357 -33.04 -48.22 -70.41
N TYR A 358 -32.66 -49.36 -70.98
CA TYR A 358 -32.40 -49.46 -72.42
C TYR A 358 -33.63 -49.12 -73.27
N SER A 359 -34.82 -49.60 -72.87
CA SER A 359 -36.08 -49.28 -73.54
C SER A 359 -36.32 -47.78 -73.60
N VAL A 360 -36.31 -47.10 -72.46
CA VAL A 360 -36.70 -45.68 -72.37
C VAL A 360 -35.58 -44.76 -72.86
N SER A 361 -34.30 -45.12 -72.68
CA SER A 361 -33.17 -44.25 -73.07
C SER A 361 -32.76 -44.40 -74.54
N ALA A 362 -32.96 -45.57 -75.16
CA ALA A 362 -32.43 -45.88 -76.48
C ALA A 362 -33.47 -46.44 -77.45
N ALA A 363 -34.10 -47.58 -77.12
CA ALA A 363 -34.91 -48.34 -78.10
C ALA A 363 -36.29 -47.74 -78.39
N TYR A 364 -36.95 -47.17 -77.37
CA TYR A 364 -38.31 -46.64 -77.41
C TYR A 364 -38.42 -45.34 -76.59
N LYS A 365 -37.73 -44.29 -77.05
CA LYS A 365 -37.56 -43.02 -76.30
C LYS A 365 -38.85 -42.28 -75.94
N GLU A 366 -39.91 -42.51 -76.69
CA GLU A 366 -41.20 -41.83 -76.53
C GLU A 366 -42.28 -42.74 -75.92
N ALA A 367 -41.92 -43.94 -75.45
CA ALA A 367 -42.86 -44.89 -74.86
C ALA A 367 -42.47 -45.27 -73.43
N GLU A 368 -43.48 -45.47 -72.58
CA GLU A 368 -43.27 -46.05 -71.25
C GLU A 368 -42.88 -47.53 -71.35
N TYR A 369 -42.16 -48.01 -70.33
CA TYR A 369 -41.81 -49.42 -70.23
C TYR A 369 -42.84 -50.17 -69.38
N PRO A 370 -43.30 -51.36 -69.82
CA PRO A 370 -43.01 -52.00 -71.10
C PRO A 370 -43.81 -51.39 -72.27
N ASN A 371 -43.17 -51.23 -73.43
CA ASN A 371 -43.88 -50.79 -74.64
C ASN A 371 -44.74 -51.91 -75.21
N VAL A 372 -46.04 -51.87 -74.96
CA VAL A 372 -47.04 -52.87 -75.40
C VAL A 372 -47.86 -52.43 -76.62
N SER A 373 -47.41 -51.40 -77.35
CA SER A 373 -48.04 -50.93 -78.59
C SER A 373 -48.06 -52.00 -79.68
N ASP A 374 -48.90 -51.84 -80.70
CA ASP A 374 -48.98 -52.82 -81.79
C ASP A 374 -47.69 -52.90 -82.62
N GLY A 375 -47.24 -54.13 -82.87
CA GLY A 375 -45.96 -54.40 -83.53
C GLY A 375 -44.71 -54.20 -82.66
N SER A 376 -44.86 -53.90 -81.36
CA SER A 376 -43.71 -53.72 -80.48
C SER A 376 -42.90 -55.01 -80.31
N ARG A 377 -41.57 -54.85 -80.17
CA ARG A 377 -40.61 -55.95 -79.98
C ARG A 377 -40.08 -55.96 -78.56
N CYS A 378 -39.87 -57.15 -78.00
CA CYS A 378 -39.19 -57.32 -76.73
C CYS A 378 -37.76 -56.76 -76.79
N VAL A 379 -37.38 -55.90 -75.84
CA VAL A 379 -36.05 -55.28 -75.80
C VAL A 379 -34.91 -56.23 -75.43
N LEU A 380 -35.24 -57.46 -74.98
CA LEU A 380 -34.27 -58.48 -74.62
C LEU A 380 -34.03 -59.50 -75.74
N CYS A 381 -35.10 -59.96 -76.41
CA CYS A 381 -35.02 -61.04 -77.42
C CYS A 381 -35.42 -60.61 -78.85
N HIS A 382 -35.87 -59.36 -79.03
CA HIS A 382 -36.24 -58.73 -80.30
C HIS A 382 -37.43 -59.37 -81.06
N GLN A 383 -38.12 -60.32 -80.45
CA GLN A 383 -39.36 -60.92 -80.99
C GLN A 383 -40.54 -59.96 -80.86
N THR A 384 -41.47 -60.01 -81.81
CA THR A 384 -42.75 -59.27 -81.74
C THR A 384 -43.60 -59.82 -80.59
N LEU A 385 -44.15 -58.94 -79.77
CA LEU A 385 -44.92 -59.33 -78.59
C LEU A 385 -46.31 -59.83 -78.96
N THR A 386 -46.61 -61.07 -78.57
CA THR A 386 -47.97 -61.62 -78.56
C THR A 386 -48.80 -60.96 -77.46
N GLN A 387 -50.13 -61.08 -77.52
CA GLN A 387 -51.02 -60.52 -76.49
C GLN A 387 -50.68 -61.04 -75.08
N GLU A 388 -50.41 -62.33 -74.96
CA GLU A 388 -50.01 -62.95 -73.68
C GLU A 388 -48.66 -62.40 -73.16
N ALA A 389 -47.70 -62.15 -74.07
CA ALA A 389 -46.41 -61.55 -73.69
C ALA A 389 -46.58 -60.09 -73.24
N LYS A 390 -47.47 -59.31 -73.88
CA LYS A 390 -47.80 -57.95 -73.45
C LYS A 390 -48.37 -57.92 -72.03
N GLU A 391 -49.34 -58.78 -71.74
CA GLU A 391 -49.96 -58.89 -70.40
C GLU A 391 -48.95 -59.31 -69.34
N ARG A 392 -48.06 -60.27 -69.67
CA ARG A 392 -46.99 -60.72 -68.76
C ARG A 392 -46.01 -59.60 -68.45
N LEU A 393 -45.55 -58.84 -69.44
CA LEU A 393 -44.64 -57.71 -69.21
C LEU A 393 -45.30 -56.62 -68.35
N VAL A 394 -46.59 -56.33 -68.56
CA VAL A 394 -47.34 -55.39 -67.72
C VAL A 394 -47.44 -55.90 -66.27
N SER A 395 -47.70 -57.20 -66.08
CA SER A 395 -47.71 -57.81 -64.75
C SER A 395 -46.35 -57.73 -64.05
N PHE A 396 -45.26 -57.92 -64.80
CA PHE A 396 -43.88 -57.77 -64.30
C PHE A 396 -43.61 -56.33 -63.86
N GLU A 397 -44.00 -55.36 -64.67
CA GLU A 397 -43.83 -53.94 -64.36
C GLU A 397 -44.69 -53.50 -63.17
N ASN A 398 -45.93 -53.98 -63.07
CA ASN A 398 -46.82 -53.69 -61.93
C ASN A 398 -46.27 -54.25 -60.62
N PHE A 399 -45.63 -55.42 -60.66
CA PHE A 399 -44.93 -55.96 -59.49
C PHE A 399 -43.73 -55.09 -59.11
N VAL A 400 -42.88 -54.73 -60.08
CA VAL A 400 -41.67 -53.93 -59.83
C VAL A 400 -42.02 -52.51 -59.34
N LYS A 401 -43.08 -51.89 -59.87
CA LYS A 401 -43.63 -50.60 -59.40
C LYS A 401 -44.55 -50.72 -58.19
N GLY A 402 -44.87 -51.94 -57.76
CA GLY A 402 -45.85 -52.21 -56.71
C GLY A 402 -45.44 -51.62 -55.35
N GLU A 403 -46.44 -51.28 -54.53
CA GLU A 403 -46.21 -50.68 -53.20
C GLU A 403 -45.37 -51.58 -52.28
N MET A 404 -45.48 -52.91 -52.41
CA MET A 404 -44.69 -53.86 -51.63
C MET A 404 -43.20 -53.82 -51.99
N GLN A 405 -42.87 -53.71 -53.29
CA GLN A 405 -41.49 -53.61 -53.75
C GLN A 405 -40.89 -52.26 -53.37
N LYS A 406 -41.66 -51.17 -53.54
CA LYS A 406 -41.23 -49.84 -53.08
C LYS A 406 -40.96 -49.82 -51.58
N ALA A 407 -41.85 -50.41 -50.77
CA ALA A 407 -41.67 -50.52 -49.33
C ALA A 407 -40.45 -51.35 -48.92
N ALA A 408 -40.08 -52.38 -49.70
CA ALA A 408 -38.87 -53.17 -49.49
C ALA A 408 -37.60 -52.35 -49.80
N THR A 409 -37.58 -51.65 -50.92
CA THR A 409 -36.46 -50.77 -51.30
C THR A 409 -36.28 -49.62 -50.32
N ASP A 410 -37.36 -48.95 -49.91
CA ASP A 410 -37.33 -47.85 -48.95
C ASP A 410 -36.82 -48.34 -47.58
N ALA A 411 -37.25 -49.52 -47.12
CA ALA A 411 -36.78 -50.10 -45.87
C ALA A 411 -35.30 -50.54 -45.94
N ALA A 412 -34.82 -51.02 -47.09
CA ALA A 412 -33.41 -51.33 -47.29
C ALA A 412 -32.54 -50.07 -47.24
N LYS A 413 -32.97 -48.99 -47.90
CA LYS A 413 -32.29 -47.69 -47.87
C LYS A 413 -32.28 -47.07 -46.48
N GLU A 414 -33.39 -47.21 -45.74
CA GLU A 414 -33.49 -46.76 -44.34
C GLU A 414 -32.49 -47.52 -43.45
N TYR A 415 -32.38 -48.83 -43.62
CA TYR A 415 -31.38 -49.63 -42.90
C TYR A 415 -29.95 -49.24 -43.26
N GLU A 416 -29.65 -49.06 -44.55
CA GLU A 416 -28.33 -48.63 -45.00
C GLU A 416 -27.94 -47.27 -44.39
N THR A 417 -28.85 -46.29 -44.47
CA THR A 417 -28.66 -44.96 -43.88
C THR A 417 -28.47 -45.04 -42.37
N ALA A 418 -29.25 -45.86 -41.68
CA ALA A 418 -29.10 -46.07 -40.24
C ALA A 418 -27.77 -46.74 -39.91
N SER A 419 -27.32 -47.71 -40.69
CA SER A 419 -26.04 -48.41 -40.45
C SER A 419 -24.81 -47.54 -40.68
N GLN A 420 -24.89 -46.59 -41.61
CA GLN A 420 -23.83 -45.62 -41.90
C GLN A 420 -23.65 -44.57 -40.79
N THR A 421 -24.54 -44.53 -39.79
CA THR A 421 -24.40 -43.62 -38.65
C THR A 421 -23.28 -44.02 -37.70
N ILE A 422 -22.81 -45.27 -37.74
CA ILE A 422 -21.70 -45.75 -36.92
C ILE A 422 -20.42 -45.65 -37.73
N GLU A 423 -19.53 -44.73 -37.36
CA GLU A 423 -18.21 -44.63 -37.95
C GLU A 423 -17.23 -45.64 -37.34
N ALA A 424 -16.12 -45.87 -38.04
CA ALA A 424 -15.04 -46.70 -37.50
C ALA A 424 -14.41 -46.01 -36.29
N ILE A 425 -14.45 -46.69 -35.15
CA ILE A 425 -13.81 -46.23 -33.91
C ILE A 425 -12.29 -46.13 -34.15
N PRO A 426 -11.61 -45.06 -33.70
CA PRO A 426 -10.18 -44.90 -33.85
C PRO A 426 -9.43 -46.04 -33.16
N THR A 427 -8.29 -46.43 -33.73
CA THR A 427 -7.41 -47.42 -33.08
C THR A 427 -6.80 -46.82 -31.81
N SER A 428 -6.43 -47.68 -30.86
CA SER A 428 -5.74 -47.27 -29.62
C SER A 428 -4.49 -46.43 -29.89
N GLU A 429 -3.71 -46.76 -30.93
CA GLU A 429 -2.54 -45.97 -31.35
C GLU A 429 -2.91 -44.55 -31.82
N THR A 430 -4.01 -44.42 -32.57
CA THR A 430 -4.51 -43.13 -33.05
C THR A 430 -4.98 -42.28 -31.88
N LEU A 431 -5.70 -42.88 -30.93
CA LEU A 431 -6.21 -42.20 -29.75
C LEU A 431 -5.06 -41.72 -28.85
N LYS A 432 -4.07 -42.58 -28.61
CA LYS A 432 -2.86 -42.23 -27.87
C LYS A 432 -2.11 -41.04 -28.50
N THR A 433 -1.92 -41.07 -29.82
CA THR A 433 -1.27 -39.96 -30.54
C THR A 433 -2.03 -38.64 -30.37
N ARG A 434 -3.37 -38.68 -30.36
CA ARG A 434 -4.21 -37.48 -30.15
C ARG A 434 -4.14 -36.98 -28.72
N ILE A 435 -4.11 -37.87 -27.73
CA ILE A 435 -3.96 -37.53 -26.30
C ILE A 435 -2.59 -36.90 -26.05
N ASP A 436 -1.53 -37.47 -26.61
CA ASP A 436 -0.16 -36.94 -26.50
C ASP A 436 -0.08 -35.53 -27.12
N ALA A 437 -0.70 -35.32 -28.28
CA ALA A 437 -0.78 -34.01 -28.94
C ALA A 437 -1.60 -32.98 -28.13
N ALA A 438 -2.58 -33.43 -27.35
CA ALA A 438 -3.36 -32.60 -26.44
C ALA A 438 -2.60 -32.25 -25.14
N GLY A 439 -1.45 -32.88 -24.87
CA GLY A 439 -0.59 -32.56 -23.74
C GLY A 439 -1.32 -32.62 -22.40
N ILE A 440 -2.23 -33.57 -22.23
CA ILE A 440 -3.02 -33.74 -21.00
C ILE A 440 -2.07 -34.25 -19.90
N PRO A 441 -1.83 -33.46 -18.83
CA PRO A 441 -0.80 -33.78 -17.84
C PRO A 441 -1.24 -34.83 -16.80
N GLN A 442 -2.51 -35.25 -16.84
CA GLN A 442 -3.04 -36.25 -15.93
C GLN A 442 -3.04 -37.62 -16.61
N ASP A 443 -2.04 -38.44 -16.28
CA ASP A 443 -1.91 -39.81 -16.79
C ASP A 443 -3.19 -40.64 -16.56
N GLU A 444 -3.91 -40.38 -15.48
CA GLU A 444 -5.18 -41.04 -15.16
C GLU A 444 -6.27 -40.78 -16.21
N VAL A 445 -6.35 -39.56 -16.74
CA VAL A 445 -7.32 -39.20 -17.80
C VAL A 445 -6.92 -39.84 -19.13
N ALA A 446 -5.63 -39.88 -19.43
CA ALA A 446 -5.11 -40.55 -20.63
C ALA A 446 -5.40 -42.06 -20.61
N SER A 447 -5.22 -42.70 -19.45
CA SER A 447 -5.57 -44.12 -19.25
C SER A 447 -7.06 -44.38 -19.38
N GLN A 448 -7.91 -43.59 -18.72
CA GLN A 448 -9.37 -43.75 -18.81
C GLN A 448 -9.92 -43.63 -20.24
N VAL A 449 -9.37 -42.71 -21.03
CA VAL A 449 -9.79 -42.54 -22.44
C VAL A 449 -9.31 -43.69 -23.32
N THR A 450 -8.19 -44.34 -23.00
CA THR A 450 -7.65 -45.47 -23.78
C THR A 450 -8.34 -46.80 -23.41
N ASP A 451 -8.83 -46.93 -22.18
CA ASP A 451 -9.54 -48.12 -21.71
C ASP A 451 -11.01 -48.19 -22.18
N PHE A 452 -11.58 -47.06 -22.61
CA PHE A 452 -12.92 -46.96 -23.23
C PHE A 452 -12.88 -47.36 -24.70
#